data_AF-A0A147JXV4-F1
#
_entry.id   AF-A0A147JXV4-F1
#
_cell.length_a   1.000
_cell.length_b   1.000
_cell.length_c   1.000
_cell.angle_alpha   90.00
_cell.angle_beta   90.00
_cell.angle_gamma   90.00
#
_symmetry.space_group_name_H-M   'P 1'
#
loop_
_entity.id
_entity.type
_entity.pdbx_description
1 polymer ?
#
loop_
_entity_poly.entity_id
_entity_poly.type
_entity_poly.pdbx_seq_one_letter_code
_entity_poly.pdbx_strand_id
1 'polypeptide(L)'
;MKSIKSVFGKDVVLDSSTVKQILRRHPEMAKLRNLKEDISLAVACPDFVFRGRYGEHIAARKIEAGAFEGRWMMVPYEEGGRVKTAFIVSNVEKIKKVVLWKR
;
A
#
# COMPACT_ATOMS: atom_id res chain seq x y z
N MET A 1 -15.14 6.00 4.64
CA MET A 1 -14.72 5.35 3.38
C MET A 1 -13.98 6.39 2.53
N LYS A 2 -12.86 6.05 1.91
CA LYS A 2 -12.15 6.92 0.95
C LYS A 2 -12.00 6.15 -0.37
N SER A 3 -12.42 6.75 -1.48
CA SER A 3 -12.13 6.20 -2.81
C SER A 3 -10.80 6.76 -3.31
N ILE A 4 -9.96 5.91 -3.88
CA ILE A 4 -8.64 6.24 -4.38
C ILE A 4 -8.55 5.71 -5.81
N LYS A 5 -8.20 6.55 -6.78
CA LYS A 5 -7.90 6.05 -8.13
C LYS A 5 -6.53 5.40 -8.14
N SER A 6 -6.45 4.17 -8.63
CA SER A 6 -5.18 3.48 -8.91
C SER A 6 -4.49 4.06 -10.16
N VAL A 7 -3.25 3.63 -10.40
CA VAL A 7 -2.52 3.93 -11.65
C VAL A 7 -3.14 3.31 -12.90
N PHE A 8 -4.03 2.32 -12.75
CA PHE A 8 -4.80 1.73 -13.86
C PHE A 8 -6.19 2.38 -14.01
N GLY A 9 -6.46 3.46 -13.27
CA GLY A 9 -7.67 4.26 -13.39
C GLY A 9 -8.91 3.65 -12.75
N LYS A 10 -8.78 2.58 -11.95
CA LYS A 10 -9.89 1.98 -11.21
C LYS A 10 -9.98 2.54 -9.79
N ASP A 11 -11.20 2.62 -9.28
CA ASP A 11 -11.46 3.03 -7.90
C ASP A 11 -11.11 1.89 -6.93
N VAL A 12 -10.37 2.24 -5.89
CA VAL A 12 -9.97 1.36 -4.80
C VAL A 12 -10.44 1.98 -3.50
N VAL A 13 -11.18 1.21 -2.72
CA VAL A 13 -11.80 1.68 -1.48
C VAL A 13 -10.89 1.40 -0.28
N LEU A 14 -10.68 2.42 0.55
CA LEU A 14 -10.05 2.31 1.86
C LEU A 14 -11.05 2.65 2.97
N ASP A 15 -11.39 1.63 3.76
CA ASP A 15 -12.29 1.74 4.90
C ASP A 15 -11.56 2.02 6.21
N SER A 16 -12.23 2.75 7.11
CA SER A 16 -11.71 3.02 8.44
C SER A 16 -11.55 1.73 9.27
N SER A 17 -12.38 0.71 9.02
CA SER A 17 -12.25 -0.62 9.63
C SER A 17 -10.96 -1.31 9.19
N THR A 18 -10.61 -1.24 7.89
CA THR A 18 -9.35 -1.75 7.34
C THR A 18 -8.16 -1.06 8.00
N VAL A 19 -8.18 0.27 8.16
CA VAL A 19 -7.11 1.01 8.86
C VAL A 19 -6.96 0.53 10.31
N LYS A 20 -8.06 0.37 11.05
CA LYS A 20 -8.04 -0.18 12.41
C LYS A 20 -7.47 -1.61 12.45
N GLN A 21 -7.84 -2.45 11.49
CA GLN A 21 -7.34 -3.82 11.39
C GLN A 21 -5.84 -3.86 11.07
N ILE A 22 -5.36 -2.97 10.20
CA ILE A 22 -3.93 -2.82 9.89
C ILE A 22 -3.18 -2.46 11.16
N LEU A 23 -3.60 -1.42 11.89
CA LEU A 23 -2.96 -1.01 13.13
C LEU A 23 -2.95 -2.11 14.21
N ARG A 24 -4.01 -2.92 14.29
CA ARG A 24 -4.05 -4.05 15.21
C ARG A 24 -3.04 -5.15 14.86
N ARG A 25 -2.79 -5.37 13.57
CA ARG A 25 -1.81 -6.37 13.08
C ARG A 25 -0.38 -5.85 13.01
N HIS A 26 -0.24 -4.55 12.79
CA HIS A 26 1.01 -3.81 12.60
C HIS A 26 1.00 -2.55 13.48
N PRO A 27 1.09 -2.70 14.82
CA PRO A 27 1.07 -1.57 15.74
C PRO A 27 2.23 -0.60 15.50
N GLU A 28 3.34 -1.06 14.93
CA GLU A 28 4.46 -0.23 14.51
C GLU A 28 4.05 0.87 13.51
N MET A 29 3.03 0.64 12.69
CA MET A 29 2.53 1.62 11.73
C MET A 29 1.82 2.81 12.38
N ALA A 30 1.49 2.73 13.68
CA ALA A 30 0.99 3.89 14.43
C ALA A 30 2.01 5.04 14.52
N LYS A 31 3.30 4.77 14.26
CA LYS A 31 4.35 5.80 14.18
C LYS A 31 4.22 6.70 12.95
N LEU A 32 3.42 6.32 11.96
CA LEU A 32 3.11 7.16 10.81
C LEU A 32 2.08 8.21 11.20
N ARG A 33 2.39 9.49 10.91
CA ARG A 33 1.52 10.62 11.26
C ARG A 33 0.11 10.49 10.67
N ASN A 34 -0.01 9.99 9.45
CA ASN A 34 -1.29 9.82 8.78
C ASN A 34 -1.31 8.55 7.92
N LEU A 35 -1.37 7.39 8.58
CA LEU A 35 -1.41 6.08 7.93
C LEU A 35 -2.44 5.99 6.80
N LYS A 36 -3.63 6.58 6.99
CA LYS A 36 -4.68 6.55 5.96
C LYS A 36 -4.26 7.29 4.70
N GLU A 37 -3.60 8.44 4.84
CA GLU A 37 -3.09 9.20 3.71
C GLU A 37 -1.91 8.48 3.04
N ASP A 38 -0.98 7.94 3.83
CA ASP A 38 0.16 7.19 3.28
C ASP A 38 -0.29 5.98 2.45
N ILE A 39 -1.29 5.22 2.94
CA ILE A 39 -1.90 4.11 2.18
C ILE A 39 -2.57 4.63 0.90
N SER A 40 -3.28 5.76 0.97
CA SER A 40 -3.94 6.35 -0.20
C SER A 40 -2.92 6.74 -1.27
N LEU A 41 -1.84 7.38 -0.84
CA LEU A 41 -0.74 7.81 -1.68
C LEU A 41 0.00 6.64 -2.32
N ALA A 42 0.17 5.53 -1.59
CA ALA A 42 0.77 4.33 -2.14
C ALA A 42 -0.08 3.75 -3.28
N VAL A 43 -1.42 3.73 -3.16
CA VAL A 43 -2.30 3.23 -4.24
C VAL A 43 -2.40 4.21 -5.40
N ALA A 44 -2.52 5.52 -5.13
CA ALA A 44 -2.71 6.53 -6.17
C ALA A 44 -1.43 6.84 -6.95
N CYS A 45 -0.29 6.86 -6.26
CA CYS A 45 1.01 7.19 -6.83
C CYS A 45 2.08 6.27 -6.22
N PRO A 46 2.05 4.96 -6.59
CA PRO A 46 3.11 4.03 -6.27
C PRO A 46 4.38 4.34 -7.08
N ASP A 47 5.49 3.75 -6.66
CA ASP A 47 6.69 3.62 -7.49
C ASP A 47 6.64 2.31 -8.29
N PHE A 48 6.00 1.28 -7.73
CA PHE A 48 5.79 -0.01 -8.38
C PHE A 48 4.40 -0.56 -8.05
N VAL A 49 3.83 -1.31 -9.00
CA VAL A 49 2.74 -2.25 -8.70
C VAL A 49 3.17 -3.65 -9.08
N PHE A 50 3.03 -4.58 -8.13
CA PHE A 50 3.35 -5.98 -8.32
C PHE A 50 2.08 -6.83 -8.37
N ARG A 51 2.16 -7.96 -9.07
CA ARG A 51 1.16 -9.03 -8.99
C ARG A 51 1.34 -9.81 -7.70
N GLY A 52 0.32 -9.80 -6.86
CA GLY A 52 0.21 -10.64 -5.68
C GLY A 52 -0.01 -12.12 -6.02
N ARG A 53 0.09 -12.98 -5.00
CA ARG A 53 0.06 -14.45 -5.21
C ARG A 53 -1.32 -14.94 -5.65
N TYR A 54 -2.37 -14.27 -5.21
CA TYR A 54 -3.76 -14.64 -5.46
C TYR A 54 -4.43 -13.71 -6.48
N GLY A 55 -3.63 -13.02 -7.30
CA GLY A 55 -4.13 -12.08 -8.31
C GLY A 55 -4.44 -10.67 -7.79
N GLU A 56 -4.22 -10.39 -6.51
CA GLU A 56 -4.29 -9.03 -5.98
C GLU A 56 -3.18 -8.14 -6.55
N HIS A 57 -3.39 -6.82 -6.56
CA HIS A 57 -2.35 -5.85 -6.88
C HIS A 57 -1.66 -5.44 -5.60
N ILE A 58 -0.36 -5.16 -5.68
CA ILE A 58 0.41 -4.69 -4.52
C ILE A 58 1.13 -3.44 -4.93
N ALA A 59 0.58 -2.31 -4.51
CA ALA A 59 1.25 -1.02 -4.64
C ALA A 59 2.44 -0.98 -3.66
N ALA A 60 3.57 -0.50 -4.15
CA ALA A 60 4.75 -0.24 -3.36
C ALA A 60 5.17 1.22 -3.54
N ARG A 61 5.34 1.91 -2.43
CA ARG A 61 5.81 3.28 -2.40
C ARG A 61 6.92 3.46 -1.38
N LYS A 62 7.99 4.14 -1.76
CA LYS A 62 9.08 4.45 -0.84
C LYS A 62 8.63 5.50 0.18
N ILE A 63 8.99 5.29 1.44
CA ILE A 63 8.74 6.23 2.52
C ILE A 63 9.94 7.17 2.58
N GLU A 64 9.71 8.45 2.27
CA GLU A 64 10.79 9.44 2.13
C GLU A 64 11.14 10.16 3.44
N ALA A 65 10.30 10.08 4.46
CA ALA A 65 10.55 10.77 5.74
C ALA A 65 9.89 10.07 6.93
N GLY A 66 10.46 10.29 8.11
CA GLY A 66 9.88 9.87 9.40
C GLY A 66 10.36 8.50 9.88
N ALA A 67 9.56 7.85 10.74
CA ALA A 67 9.97 6.66 11.49
C ALA A 67 10.37 5.44 10.64
N PHE A 68 10.02 5.44 9.35
CA PHE A 68 10.30 4.38 8.39
C PHE A 68 10.98 4.90 7.13
N GLU A 69 11.66 6.04 7.22
CA GLU A 69 12.43 6.61 6.11
C GLU A 69 13.35 5.57 5.45
N GLY A 70 13.38 5.59 4.12
CA GLY A 70 14.16 4.67 3.30
C GLY A 70 13.53 3.28 3.13
N ARG A 71 12.46 2.97 3.87
CA ARG A 71 11.70 1.71 3.72
C ARG A 71 10.58 1.86 2.71
N TRP A 72 9.91 0.75 2.43
CA TRP A 72 8.84 0.65 1.46
C TRP A 72 7.52 0.35 2.15
N MET A 73 6.49 1.14 1.85
CA MET A 73 5.11 0.81 2.17
C MET A 73 4.55 -0.10 1.09
N MET A 74 4.07 -1.27 1.50
CA MET A 74 3.43 -2.25 0.64
C MET A 74 1.94 -2.26 0.94
N VAL A 75 1.10 -2.10 -0.08
CA VAL A 75 -0.35 -2.05 0.03
C VAL A 75 -0.97 -3.05 -0.94
N PRO A 76 -1.32 -4.26 -0.48
CA PRO A 76 -2.15 -5.19 -1.24
C PRO A 76 -3.60 -4.71 -1.36
N TYR A 77 -4.13 -4.70 -2.58
CA TYR A 77 -5.49 -4.26 -2.88
C TYR A 77 -6.10 -5.02 -4.07
N GLU A 78 -7.42 -4.97 -4.18
CA GLU A 78 -8.14 -5.44 -5.37
C GLU A 78 -8.40 -4.27 -6.31
N GLU A 79 -8.00 -4.43 -7.57
CA GLU A 79 -8.23 -3.44 -8.62
C GLU A 79 -9.75 -3.30 -8.86
N GLY A 80 -10.32 -2.09 -8.67
CA GLY A 80 -11.78 -1.90 -8.67
C GLY A 80 -12.48 -2.36 -7.38
N GLY A 81 -11.74 -2.73 -6.35
CA GLY A 81 -12.24 -3.29 -5.10
C GLY A 81 -11.75 -2.49 -3.89
N ARG A 82 -11.05 -3.16 -2.98
CA ARG A 82 -10.65 -2.58 -1.69
C ARG A 82 -9.20 -2.86 -1.31
N VAL A 83 -8.66 -2.01 -0.45
CA VAL A 83 -7.40 -2.29 0.25
C VAL A 83 -7.60 -3.46 1.22
N LYS A 84 -6.71 -4.45 1.15
CA LYS A 84 -6.74 -5.63 2.05
C LYS A 84 -5.96 -5.39 3.33
N THR A 85 -4.77 -4.81 3.21
CA THR A 85 -3.87 -4.52 4.33
C THR A 85 -2.79 -3.52 3.88
N ALA A 86 -1.92 -3.12 4.80
CA ALA A 86 -0.65 -2.46 4.50
C ALA A 86 0.43 -2.96 5.47
N PHE A 87 1.69 -2.93 5.04
CA PHE A 87 2.85 -3.27 5.87
C PHE A 87 4.12 -2.61 5.32
N ILE A 88 5.19 -2.62 6.10
CA ILE A 88 6.45 -1.96 5.76
C ILE A 88 7.55 -2.99 5.58
N VAL A 89 8.35 -2.85 4.52
CA VAL A 89 9.51 -3.70 4.26
C VAL A 89 10.76 -2.85 4.03
N SER A 90 11.92 -3.38 4.40
CA SER A 90 13.20 -2.69 4.22
C SER A 90 13.72 -2.72 2.79
N ASN A 91 13.37 -3.74 1.99
CA ASN A 91 13.79 -3.84 0.60
C ASN A 91 12.66 -4.44 -0.27
N VAL A 92 12.28 -3.73 -1.33
CA VAL A 92 11.25 -4.14 -2.29
C VAL A 92 11.75 -5.23 -3.26
N GLU A 93 13.04 -5.29 -3.58
CA GLU A 93 13.63 -6.25 -4.52
C GLU A 93 13.61 -7.69 -3.99
N LYS A 94 13.55 -7.87 -2.67
CA LYS A 94 13.36 -9.19 -2.06
C LYS A 94 11.99 -9.78 -2.37
N ILE A 95 11.06 -8.96 -2.84
CA ILE A 95 9.74 -9.39 -3.27
C ILE A 95 9.86 -9.84 -4.74
N LYS A 96 10.22 -11.12 -4.94
CA LYS A 96 10.20 -11.78 -6.26
C LYS A 96 8.77 -11.87 -6.81
N LYS A 97 8.26 -10.77 -7.35
CA LYS A 97 6.92 -10.68 -7.93
C LYS A 97 6.99 -10.11 -9.34
N VAL A 98 6.02 -10.50 -10.15
CA VAL A 98 5.83 -9.95 -11.49
C VAL A 98 5.48 -8.47 -11.34
N VAL A 99 6.27 -7.60 -11.95
CA VAL A 99 5.98 -6.15 -12.00
C VAL A 99 4.86 -5.94 -13.02
N LEU A 100 3.75 -5.35 -12.57
CA LEU A 100 2.63 -4.97 -13.41
C LEU A 100 2.77 -3.52 -13.90
N TRP A 101 3.39 -2.66 -13.09
CA TRP A 101 3.61 -1.26 -13.41
C TRP A 101 4.83 -0.72 -12.65
N LYS A 102 5.53 0.25 -13.25
CA LYS A 102 6.66 0.95 -12.65
C LYS A 102 6.64 2.41 -13.11
N ARG A 103 6.94 3.33 -12.18
CA ARG A 103 7.11 4.76 -12.46
C ARG A 103 8.41 5.08 -13.18
#